data_AF-A0A8J3HQ42-F1
#
_entry.id   AF-A0A8J3HQ42-F1
#
_cell.length_a   1.000
_cell.length_b   1.000
_cell.length_c   1.000
_cell.angle_alpha   90.00
_cell.angle_beta   90.00
_cell.angle_gamma   90.00
#
_symmetry.space_group_name_H-M   'P 1'
#
loop_
_entity.id
_entity.type
_entity.pdbx_description
1 polymer ?
#
loop_
_entity_poly.entity_id
_entity_poly.type
_entity_poly.pdbx_seq_one_letter_code
_entity_poly.pdbx_strand_id
1 'polypeptide(L)'
;MLANMSSNDFAPCRLIEHESGEYSLLFDDFDDYVDIFDEQGWEGNGYAWEGVVQVMLAERVPEILDQIEFDSETGTFSVTAASEEPLLEVVAVIREAVVDLDVLADAIARAEEQGLLD
;
A
#
# COMPACT_ATOMS: atom_id res chain seq x y z
N MET A 1 26.56 -2.91 1.50
CA MET A 1 26.25 -4.03 2.42
C MET A 1 24.76 -4.23 2.24
N LEU A 2 24.35 -5.19 1.40
CA LEU A 2 22.94 -5.49 1.21
C LEU A 2 22.49 -6.19 2.49
N ALA A 3 21.57 -5.58 3.23
CA ALA A 3 20.94 -6.25 4.35
C ALA A 3 20.21 -7.48 3.77
N ASN A 4 20.42 -8.65 4.38
CA ASN A 4 19.58 -9.81 4.06
C ASN A 4 18.18 -9.49 4.58
N MET A 5 17.32 -8.97 3.72
CA MET A 5 15.92 -8.74 4.02
C MET A 5 15.23 -10.09 4.19
N SER A 6 14.59 -10.26 5.34
CA SER A 6 13.87 -11.48 5.70
C SER A 6 12.41 -11.34 5.25
N SER A 7 11.73 -12.46 5.00
CA SER A 7 10.31 -12.45 4.62
C SER A 7 9.39 -11.68 5.59
N ASN A 8 9.84 -11.44 6.83
CA ASN A 8 9.11 -10.66 7.82
C ASN A 8 9.18 -9.14 7.59
N ASP A 9 10.18 -8.66 6.85
CA ASP A 9 10.38 -7.23 6.56
C ASP A 9 9.29 -6.67 5.64
N PHE A 10 8.54 -7.54 4.97
CA PHE A 10 7.41 -7.18 4.10
C PHE A 10 6.03 -7.39 4.72
N ALA A 11 5.90 -8.09 5.85
CA ALA A 11 4.60 -8.31 6.49
C ALA A 11 3.93 -6.97 6.88
N PRO A 12 2.61 -6.77 6.68
CA PRO A 12 1.60 -7.77 6.35
C PRO A 12 1.53 -8.12 4.84
N CYS A 13 2.31 -7.45 4.00
CA CYS A 13 2.31 -7.69 2.57
C CYS A 13 3.11 -8.94 2.18
N ARG A 14 2.88 -9.42 0.97
CA ARG A 14 3.64 -10.51 0.34
C ARG A 14 4.51 -9.94 -0.78
N LEU A 15 5.82 -10.20 -0.73
CA LEU A 15 6.75 -9.89 -1.81
C LEU A 15 6.85 -11.06 -2.79
N ILE A 16 6.82 -10.76 -4.08
CA ILE A 16 7.04 -11.70 -5.18
C ILE A 16 8.20 -11.17 -6.01
N GLU A 17 9.24 -11.99 -6.21
CA GLU A 17 10.32 -11.72 -7.16
C GLU A 17 10.00 -12.39 -8.50
N HIS A 18 10.11 -11.65 -9.59
CA HIS A 18 9.87 -12.14 -10.95
C HIS A 18 11.17 -12.55 -11.64
N GLU A 19 11.09 -13.44 -12.62
CA GLU A 19 12.27 -13.82 -13.42
C GLU A 19 12.89 -12.65 -14.20
N SER A 20 12.15 -11.54 -14.40
CA SER A 20 12.65 -10.30 -14.99
C SER A 20 13.63 -9.55 -14.09
N GLY A 21 13.65 -9.86 -12.78
CA GLY A 21 14.36 -9.10 -11.74
C GLY A 21 13.54 -7.97 -11.12
N GLU A 22 12.27 -7.82 -11.51
CA GLU A 22 11.31 -6.92 -10.86
C GLU A 22 10.63 -7.61 -9.67
N TYR A 23 10.00 -6.80 -8.83
CA TYR A 23 9.31 -7.23 -7.62
C TYR A 23 7.88 -6.73 -7.63
N SER A 24 6.94 -7.55 -7.15
CA SER A 24 5.57 -7.15 -6.82
C SER A 24 5.35 -7.26 -5.31
N LEU A 25 4.66 -6.28 -4.75
CA LEU A 25 4.18 -6.28 -3.39
C LEU A 25 2.65 -6.36 -3.39
N LEU A 26 2.11 -7.35 -2.69
CA LEU A 26 0.68 -7.61 -2.63
C LEU A 26 0.14 -7.48 -1.21
N PHE A 27 -1.05 -6.92 -1.07
CA PHE A 27 -1.83 -6.91 0.16
C PHE A 27 -3.30 -7.22 -0.16
N ASP A 28 -3.87 -8.21 0.53
CA ASP A 28 -5.21 -8.76 0.27
C ASP A 28 -6.00 -9.10 1.55
N ASP A 29 -5.45 -8.79 2.73
CA ASP A 29 -6.08 -9.05 4.03
C ASP A 29 -6.89 -7.83 4.48
N PHE A 30 -7.98 -7.56 3.77
CA PHE A 30 -8.78 -6.33 3.95
C PHE A 30 -9.87 -6.44 5.00
N ASP A 31 -10.29 -7.65 5.35
CA ASP A 31 -11.53 -7.93 6.09
C ASP A 31 -11.63 -7.15 7.41
N ASP A 32 -10.52 -6.96 8.12
CA ASP A 32 -10.46 -6.24 9.40
C ASP A 32 -10.61 -4.71 9.27
N TYR A 33 -10.55 -4.16 8.04
CA TYR A 33 -10.51 -2.72 7.78
C TYR A 33 -11.70 -2.20 6.97
N VAL A 34 -12.50 -3.09 6.38
CA VAL A 34 -13.65 -2.72 5.52
C VAL A 34 -14.60 -1.74 6.22
N ASP A 35 -14.89 -1.96 7.50
CA ASP A 35 -15.80 -1.09 8.26
C ASP A 35 -15.31 0.37 8.31
N ILE A 36 -13.99 0.62 8.36
CA ILE A 36 -13.40 1.98 8.40
C ILE A 36 -13.58 2.70 7.07
N PHE A 37 -13.49 1.97 5.95
CA PHE A 37 -13.80 2.51 4.64
C PHE A 37 -15.31 2.73 4.45
N ASP A 38 -16.16 1.79 4.89
CA ASP A 38 -17.62 1.89 4.75
C ASP A 38 -18.20 3.07 5.53
N GLU A 39 -17.67 3.35 6.73
CA GLU A 39 -18.03 4.54 7.53
C GLU A 39 -17.76 5.86 6.79
N GLN A 40 -16.85 5.85 5.81
CA GLN A 40 -16.51 6.98 4.94
C GLN A 40 -17.08 6.84 3.51
N GLY A 41 -17.87 5.80 3.23
CA GLY A 41 -18.55 5.60 1.96
C GLY A 41 -17.74 4.88 0.88
N TRP A 42 -16.68 4.14 1.27
CA TRP A 42 -15.80 3.39 0.36
C TRP A 42 -15.81 1.89 0.67
N GLU A 43 -15.54 1.04 -0.33
CA GLU A 43 -15.62 -0.42 -0.14
C GLU A 43 -14.44 -1.02 0.64
N GLY A 44 -13.29 -0.35 0.69
CA GLY A 44 -12.06 -0.91 1.26
C GLY A 44 -11.41 -2.01 0.40
N ASN A 45 -11.67 -1.98 -0.90
CA ASN A 45 -11.12 -2.89 -1.89
C ASN A 45 -9.66 -2.50 -2.28
N GLY A 46 -9.01 -3.25 -3.18
CA GLY A 46 -7.61 -2.98 -3.54
C GLY A 46 -7.36 -1.60 -4.16
N TYR A 47 -8.32 -1.02 -4.89
CA TYR A 47 -8.21 0.34 -5.41
C TYR A 47 -8.32 1.40 -4.31
N ALA A 48 -9.20 1.19 -3.33
CA ALA A 48 -9.28 2.05 -2.16
C ALA A 48 -7.96 2.04 -1.36
N TRP A 49 -7.34 0.87 -1.19
CA TRP A 49 -6.02 0.75 -0.58
C TRP A 49 -4.91 1.42 -1.39
N GLU A 50 -4.99 1.41 -2.72
CA GLU A 50 -4.07 2.15 -3.59
C GLU A 50 -4.12 3.65 -3.31
N GLY A 51 -5.31 4.23 -3.22
CA GLY A 51 -5.47 5.64 -2.88
C GLY A 51 -4.90 6.00 -1.50
N VAL A 52 -5.14 5.15 -0.50
CA VAL A 52 -4.57 5.30 0.86
C VAL A 52 -3.04 5.27 0.83
N VAL A 53 -2.45 4.29 0.15
CA VAL A 53 -0.99 4.18 0.02
C VAL A 53 -0.43 5.38 -0.73
N GLN A 54 -1.03 5.75 -1.85
CA GLN A 54 -0.57 6.87 -2.67
C GLN A 54 -0.58 8.18 -1.89
N VAL A 55 -1.62 8.47 -1.11
CA VAL A 55 -1.68 9.72 -0.32
C VAL A 55 -0.63 9.74 0.79
N MET A 56 -0.43 8.63 1.50
CA MET A 56 0.56 8.54 2.57
C MET A 56 2.00 8.65 2.05
N LEU A 57 2.28 8.06 0.88
CA LEU A 57 3.60 8.15 0.24
C LEU A 57 3.87 9.56 -0.28
N ALA A 58 2.89 10.23 -0.90
CA ALA A 58 3.04 11.59 -1.38
C ALA A 58 3.43 12.58 -0.27
N GLU A 59 2.98 12.33 0.96
CA GLU A 59 3.28 13.16 2.13
C GLU A 59 4.63 12.82 2.79
N ARG A 60 4.98 11.52 2.83
CA ARG A 60 6.18 11.03 3.53
C ARG A 60 7.43 11.09 2.66
N VAL A 61 7.33 10.56 1.44
CA VAL A 61 8.45 10.22 0.56
C VAL A 61 7.98 10.26 -0.91
N PRO A 62 7.61 11.44 -1.43
CA PRO A 62 7.04 11.55 -2.77
C PRO A 62 7.96 11.03 -3.88
N GLU A 63 9.28 11.03 -3.68
CA GLU A 63 10.25 10.57 -4.67
C GLU A 63 10.15 9.07 -5.05
N ILE A 64 9.48 8.24 -4.25
CA ILE A 64 9.30 6.83 -4.63
C ILE A 64 8.10 6.60 -5.55
N LEU A 65 7.17 7.54 -5.67
CA LEU A 65 6.02 7.41 -6.56
C LEU A 65 6.44 7.27 -8.03
N ASP A 66 7.58 7.86 -8.41
CA ASP A 66 8.19 7.71 -9.74
C ASP A 66 8.96 6.38 -9.92
N GLN A 67 9.09 5.57 -8.87
CA GLN A 67 9.87 4.33 -8.85
C GLN A 67 8.99 3.07 -8.74
N ILE A 68 7.68 3.26 -8.59
CA ILE A 68 6.69 2.21 -8.43
C ILE A 68 5.58 2.34 -9.47
N GLU A 69 4.97 1.22 -9.82
CA GLU A 69 3.79 1.18 -10.69
C GLU A 69 2.68 0.41 -9.98
N PHE A 70 1.55 1.08 -9.75
CA PHE A 70 0.37 0.46 -9.18
C PHE A 70 -0.41 -0.31 -10.25
N ASP A 71 -0.91 -1.49 -9.86
CA ASP A 71 -1.71 -2.37 -10.71
C ASP A 71 -2.74 -3.10 -9.83
N SER A 72 -3.37 -2.36 -8.92
CA SER A 72 -4.33 -2.94 -7.98
C SER A 72 -5.58 -3.44 -8.70
N GLU A 73 -6.23 -4.42 -8.09
CA GLU A 73 -7.52 -4.94 -8.49
C GLU A 73 -8.45 -4.94 -7.28
N THR A 74 -9.76 -5.09 -7.48
CA THR A 74 -10.74 -5.10 -6.38
C THR A 74 -10.34 -6.04 -5.22
N GLY A 75 -9.78 -7.22 -5.52
CA GLY A 75 -9.40 -8.19 -4.49
C GLY A 75 -7.97 -8.06 -3.95
N THR A 76 -7.15 -7.17 -4.49
CA THR A 76 -5.71 -7.13 -4.16
C THR A 76 -5.13 -5.76 -4.44
N PHE A 77 -4.54 -5.15 -3.43
CA PHE A 77 -3.63 -4.04 -3.61
C PHE A 77 -2.33 -4.59 -4.21
N SER A 78 -1.85 -3.98 -5.29
CA SER A 78 -0.66 -4.44 -5.99
C SER A 78 0.18 -3.27 -6.46
N VAL A 79 1.48 -3.37 -6.20
CA VAL A 79 2.47 -2.41 -6.68
C VAL A 79 3.73 -3.13 -7.11
N THR A 80 4.36 -2.65 -8.16
CA THR A 80 5.60 -3.22 -8.71
C THR A 80 6.75 -2.23 -8.68
N ALA A 81 7.98 -2.74 -8.59
CA ALA A 81 9.19 -1.94 -8.63
C ALA A 81 10.40 -2.73 -9.16
N ALA A 82 11.40 -2.01 -9.66
CA ALA A 82 12.66 -2.61 -10.12
C ALA A 82 13.61 -3.05 -8.97
N SER A 83 13.30 -2.67 -7.73
CA SER A 83 14.05 -3.06 -6.53
C SER A 83 13.14 -3.12 -5.30
N GLU A 84 13.62 -3.77 -4.25
CA GLU A 84 12.90 -3.91 -2.99
C GLU A 84 12.81 -2.61 -2.16
N GLU A 85 13.73 -1.66 -2.35
CA GLU A 85 13.83 -0.44 -1.55
C GLU A 85 12.55 0.42 -1.53
N PRO A 86 11.94 0.82 -2.66
CA PRO A 86 10.70 1.58 -2.63
C PRO A 86 9.52 0.77 -2.07
N LEU A 87 9.54 -0.56 -2.22
CA LEU A 87 8.49 -1.42 -1.69
C LEU A 87 8.52 -1.48 -0.15
N LEU A 88 9.67 -1.31 0.49
CA LEU A 88 9.74 -1.21 1.95
C LEU A 88 9.01 0.03 2.49
N GLU A 89 9.06 1.15 1.77
CA GLU A 89 8.32 2.35 2.14
C GLU A 89 6.80 2.15 1.97
N VAL A 90 6.39 1.43 0.91
CA VAL A 90 4.99 1.00 0.75
C VAL A 90 4.55 0.13 1.93
N VAL A 91 5.36 -0.86 2.33
CA VAL A 91 5.07 -1.70 3.50
C VAL A 91 4.98 -0.85 4.77
N ALA A 92 5.83 0.16 4.93
CA ALA A 92 5.82 1.01 6.11
C ALA A 92 4.52 1.81 6.24
N VAL A 93 3.97 2.34 5.13
CA VAL A 93 2.68 3.04 5.16
C VAL A 93 1.51 2.09 5.41
N ILE A 94 1.51 0.90 4.78
CA ILE A 94 0.47 -0.12 5.02
C ILE A 94 0.50 -0.55 6.48
N ARG A 95 1.69 -0.85 7.04
CA ARG A 95 1.87 -1.25 8.45
C ARG A 95 1.27 -0.24 9.41
N GLU A 96 1.48 1.03 9.15
CA GLU A 96 0.97 2.09 10.01
C GLU A 96 -0.55 2.17 9.95
N ALA A 97 -1.12 2.14 8.74
CA ALA A 97 -2.56 2.16 8.53
C ALA A 97 -3.26 0.94 9.18
N VAL A 98 -2.64 -0.24 9.15
CA VAL A 98 -3.24 -1.43 9.78
C VAL A 98 -3.05 -1.50 11.30
N VAL A 99 -2.08 -0.78 11.86
CA VAL A 99 -1.81 -0.75 13.32
C VAL A 99 -2.63 0.32 14.02
N ASP A 100 -2.84 1.45 13.36
CA ASP A 100 -3.55 2.61 13.91
C ASP A 100 -4.73 2.98 13.00
N LEU A 101 -5.94 2.61 13.42
CA LEU A 101 -7.15 2.82 12.63
C LEU A 101 -7.54 4.29 12.53
N ASP A 102 -7.10 5.15 13.46
CA ASP A 102 -7.28 6.59 13.32
C ASP A 102 -6.41 7.12 12.16
N VAL A 103 -5.20 6.58 11.99
CA VAL A 103 -4.32 6.91 10.83
C VAL A 103 -4.95 6.43 9.52
N LEU A 104 -5.50 5.23 9.49
CA LEU A 104 -6.22 4.74 8.30
C LEU A 104 -7.42 5.63 7.99
N ALA A 105 -8.25 5.96 8.98
CA ALA A 105 -9.41 6.81 8.80
C ALA A 105 -9.03 8.19 8.23
N ASP A 106 -8.00 8.82 8.79
CA ASP A 106 -7.47 10.10 8.31
C ASP A 106 -6.88 9.99 6.90
N ALA A 107 -6.25 8.85 6.55
CA ALA A 107 -5.71 8.62 5.21
C ALA A 107 -6.81 8.48 4.15
N ILE A 108 -7.90 7.78 4.47
CA ILE A 108 -9.06 7.65 3.58
C ILE A 108 -9.63 9.03 3.26
N ALA A 109 -9.90 9.86 4.29
CA ALA A 109 -10.43 11.20 4.09
C ALA A 109 -9.54 12.07 3.18
N ARG A 110 -8.21 12.01 3.37
CA ARG A 110 -7.25 12.75 2.53
C ARG A 110 -7.16 12.20 1.11
N ALA A 111 -7.26 10.89 0.93
CA ALA A 111 -7.29 10.25 -0.39
C ALA A 111 -8.57 10.63 -1.15
N GLU A 112 -9.72 10.68 -0.48
CA GLU A 112 -10.98 11.16 -1.05
C GLU A 112 -10.87 12.62 -1.51
N GLU A 113 -10.36 13.51 -0.66
CA GLU A 113 -10.18 14.94 -0.99
C GLU A 113 -9.32 15.16 -2.24
N GLN A 114 -8.40 14.24 -2.51
CA GLN A 114 -7.50 14.27 -3.67
C GLN A 114 -8.03 13.48 -4.87
N GLY A 115 -9.18 12.82 -4.74
CA GLY A 115 -9.79 12.02 -5.80
C GLY A 115 -8.99 10.76 -6.13
N LEU A 116 -8.37 10.14 -5.13
CA LEU A 116 -7.50 8.96 -5.27
C LEU A 116 -8.21 7.64 -4.97
N LEU A 117 -9.48 7.66 -4.56
CA LEU A 117 -10.24 6.46 -4.23
C LEU A 117 -11.16 6.06 -5.39
N ASP A 118 -11.25 4.74 -5.66
CA ASP A 118 -12.13 4.09 -6.63
C ASP A 118 -12.84 2.89 -5.98
#